data_AF-A0A811UDY7-F1
#
_entry.id   AF-A0A811UDY7-F1
#
_cell.length_a   1.000
_cell.length_b   1.000
_cell.length_c   1.000
_cell.angle_alpha   90.00
_cell.angle_beta   90.00
_cell.angle_gamma   90.00
#
_symmetry.space_group_name_H-M   'P 1'
#
loop_
_entity.id
_entity.type
_entity.pdbx_description
1 polymer ?
#
loop_
_entity_poly.entity_id
_entity_poly.type
_entity_poly.pdbx_seq_one_letter_code
_entity_poly.pdbx_strand_id
1 'polypeptide(L)'
;MTDIKEVSGLYGKKLSADMNVVTASRPALTNIENCIINNDGISMAGCVASAYSAGFACLSEDEKELGTAIVDIGGGYTAVGIFKRGKPIYASSIPIGGVHITRDIAYGLCTSIEYAERIKILYGNTIITSIDKNEYITVQNNENDEPIQVPKYKLVDIVRPRVEEILELVKSNFKNRKT
;
A
#
# COMPACT_ATOMS: atom_id res chain seq x y z
N MET A 1 -21.80 18.71 -27.16
CA MET A 1 -20.81 17.71 -27.64
C MET A 1 -19.58 17.88 -26.78
N THR A 2 -19.47 17.19 -25.65
CA THR A 2 -18.47 17.60 -24.63
C THR A 2 -17.79 16.45 -23.89
N ASP A 3 -17.96 15.20 -24.33
CA ASP A 3 -17.21 14.07 -23.76
C ASP A 3 -16.84 13.08 -24.87
N ILE A 4 -15.91 13.50 -25.74
CA ILE A 4 -15.34 12.66 -26.79
C ILE A 4 -14.21 11.84 -26.16
N LYS A 5 -14.42 10.53 -25.99
CA LYS A 5 -13.42 9.62 -25.39
C LYS A 5 -12.24 9.33 -26.32
N GLU A 6 -12.47 9.31 -27.63
CA GLU A 6 -11.44 9.03 -28.64
C GLU A 6 -11.47 10.10 -29.75
N VAL A 7 -10.34 10.77 -29.93
CA VAL A 7 -10.19 11.90 -30.87
C VAL A 7 -9.41 11.54 -32.13
N SER A 8 -8.93 10.29 -32.22
CA SER A 8 -8.18 9.81 -33.38
C SER A 8 -9.06 9.84 -34.63
N GLY A 9 -8.55 10.40 -35.73
CA GLY A 9 -9.26 10.52 -37.01
C GLY A 9 -10.25 11.69 -37.11
N LEU A 10 -10.39 12.53 -36.08
CA LEU A 10 -11.26 13.71 -36.12
C LEU A 10 -10.51 14.95 -36.64
N TYR A 11 -11.21 15.79 -37.41
CA TYR A 11 -10.69 17.07 -37.90
C TYR A 11 -11.22 18.23 -37.05
N GLY A 12 -10.34 19.13 -36.62
CA GLY A 12 -10.73 20.27 -35.80
C GLY A 12 -9.68 21.39 -35.77
N LYS A 13 -10.11 22.61 -35.42
CA LYS A 13 -9.22 23.79 -35.29
C LYS A 13 -8.55 23.91 -33.91
N LYS A 14 -9.11 23.27 -32.88
CA LYS A 14 -8.63 23.33 -31.49
C LYS A 14 -8.92 22.00 -30.79
N LEU A 15 -7.93 21.47 -30.09
CA LEU A 15 -8.06 20.32 -29.19
C LEU A 15 -7.85 20.81 -27.75
N SER A 16 -8.65 20.32 -26.81
CA SER A 16 -8.52 20.64 -25.39
C SER A 16 -8.89 19.40 -24.58
N ALA A 17 -8.20 19.17 -23.48
CA ALA A 17 -8.40 18.02 -22.62
C ALA A 17 -8.26 18.43 -21.15
N ASP A 18 -9.12 17.87 -20.31
CA ASP A 18 -8.98 17.95 -18.86
C ASP A 18 -8.16 16.75 -18.37
N MET A 19 -7.09 17.01 -17.63
CA MET A 19 -6.14 15.99 -17.19
C MET A 19 -5.92 16.04 -15.68
N ASN A 20 -5.85 14.85 -15.06
CA ASN A 20 -5.35 14.71 -13.70
C ASN A 20 -3.84 14.44 -13.75
N VAL A 21 -3.06 15.31 -13.12
CA VAL A 21 -1.59 15.22 -13.12
C VAL A 21 -1.10 14.78 -11.75
N VAL A 22 -0.30 13.71 -11.72
CA VAL A 22 0.45 13.29 -10.54
C VAL A 22 1.89 13.74 -10.72
N THR A 23 2.44 14.41 -9.71
CA THR A 23 3.83 14.90 -9.73
C THR A 23 4.67 14.14 -8.71
N ALA A 24 5.97 14.05 -8.98
CA ALA A 24 6.94 13.43 -8.10
C ALA A 24 8.24 14.24 -8.08
N SER A 25 9.03 14.04 -7.02
CA SER A 25 10.34 14.68 -6.88
C SER A 25 11.29 14.16 -7.96
N ARG A 26 11.85 15.09 -8.77
CA ARG A 26 12.80 14.72 -9.83
C ARG A 26 14.05 14.02 -9.29
N PRO A 27 14.71 14.47 -8.21
CA PRO A 27 15.81 13.72 -7.60
C PRO A 27 15.44 12.28 -7.21
N ALA A 28 14.23 12.05 -6.69
CA ALA A 28 13.78 10.72 -6.32
C ALA A 28 13.63 9.79 -7.55
N LEU A 29 13.05 10.30 -8.63
CA LEU A 29 12.92 9.56 -9.89
C LEU A 29 14.28 9.24 -10.50
N THR A 30 15.20 10.21 -10.53
CA THR A 30 16.56 10.02 -11.07
C THR A 30 17.35 8.98 -10.26
N ASN A 31 17.18 8.93 -8.93
CA ASN A 31 17.82 7.90 -8.11
C ASN A 31 17.32 6.49 -8.48
N ILE A 32 16.00 6.33 -8.67
CA ILE A 32 15.41 5.04 -9.09
C ILE A 32 15.91 4.66 -10.48
N GLU A 33 15.95 5.61 -11.42
CA GLU A 33 16.44 5.40 -12.78
C GLU A 33 17.89 4.94 -12.79
N ASN A 34 18.77 5.64 -12.08
CA ASN A 34 20.18 5.28 -11.97
C ASN A 34 20.37 3.87 -11.37
N CYS A 35 19.59 3.51 -10.34
CA CYS A 35 19.63 2.16 -9.77
C CYS A 35 19.28 1.07 -10.78
N ILE A 36 18.36 1.33 -11.71
CA ILE A 36 17.93 0.35 -12.72
C ILE A 36 18.95 0.27 -13.85
N ILE A 37 19.33 1.39 -14.46
CA ILE A 37 20.19 1.41 -15.66
C ILE A 37 21.63 0.96 -15.38
N ASN A 38 22.07 1.00 -14.12
CA ASN A 38 23.36 0.45 -13.70
C ASN A 38 23.41 -1.09 -13.74
N ASN A 39 22.29 -1.75 -14.05
CA ASN A 39 22.25 -3.19 -14.33
C ASN A 39 22.25 -3.39 -15.85
N ASP A 40 23.25 -4.10 -16.36
CA ASP A 40 23.43 -4.31 -17.79
C ASP A 40 22.17 -4.94 -18.43
N GLY A 41 21.75 -4.36 -19.56
CA GLY A 41 20.65 -4.87 -20.37
C GLY A 41 19.24 -4.51 -19.89
N ILE A 42 19.10 -3.67 -18.86
CA ILE A 42 17.78 -3.21 -18.37
C ILE A 42 17.57 -1.73 -18.69
N SER A 43 16.39 -1.40 -19.21
CA SER A 43 15.96 -0.02 -19.43
C SER A 43 14.64 0.27 -18.72
N MET A 44 14.42 1.53 -18.34
CA MET A 44 13.17 1.97 -17.73
C MET A 44 12.19 2.41 -18.80
N ALA A 45 11.01 1.78 -18.85
CA ALA A 45 9.92 2.21 -19.74
C ALA A 45 9.19 3.47 -19.22
N GLY A 46 9.16 3.65 -17.89
CA GLY A 46 8.56 4.81 -17.24
C GLY A 46 8.25 4.52 -15.77
N CYS A 47 7.69 5.53 -15.09
CA CYS A 47 7.23 5.43 -13.70
C CYS A 47 5.73 5.69 -13.64
N VAL A 48 5.04 4.96 -12.76
CA VAL A 48 3.59 5.09 -12.53
C VAL A 48 3.32 5.18 -11.03
N ALA A 49 2.29 5.93 -10.65
CA ALA A 49 1.87 6.02 -9.25
C ALA A 49 1.27 4.68 -8.77
N SER A 50 1.69 4.19 -7.59
CA SER A 50 1.25 2.87 -7.08
C SER A 50 -0.27 2.72 -7.03
N ALA A 51 -0.98 3.73 -6.53
CA ALA A 51 -2.45 3.72 -6.45
C ALA A 51 -3.12 3.64 -7.83
N TYR A 52 -2.50 4.22 -8.87
CA TYR A 52 -2.98 4.10 -10.24
C TYR A 52 -2.81 2.66 -10.75
N SER A 53 -1.61 2.10 -10.64
CA SER A 53 -1.35 0.73 -11.11
C SER A 53 -2.18 -0.31 -10.34
N ALA A 54 -2.33 -0.14 -9.03
CA ALA A 54 -3.14 -1.02 -8.20
C ALA A 54 -4.62 -0.97 -8.61
N GLY A 55 -5.19 0.22 -8.85
CA GLY A 55 -6.56 0.34 -9.33
C GLY A 55 -6.76 -0.22 -10.73
N PHE A 56 -5.77 -0.09 -11.61
CA PHE A 56 -5.82 -0.73 -12.94
C PHE A 56 -5.74 -2.25 -12.88
N ALA A 57 -4.95 -2.81 -11.96
CA ALA A 57 -4.76 -4.25 -11.82
C ALA A 57 -5.93 -4.95 -11.10
N CYS A 58 -6.55 -4.28 -10.12
CA CYS A 58 -7.50 -4.91 -9.20
C CYS A 58 -8.97 -4.55 -9.45
N LEU A 59 -9.28 -3.41 -10.08
CA LEU A 59 -10.67 -2.97 -10.26
C LEU A 59 -11.23 -3.42 -11.61
N SER A 60 -12.47 -3.91 -11.56
CA SER A 60 -13.34 -4.05 -12.71
C SER A 60 -13.77 -2.67 -13.26
N GLU A 61 -14.24 -2.64 -14.51
CA GLU A 61 -14.74 -1.40 -15.11
C GLU A 61 -15.95 -0.84 -14.35
N ASP A 62 -16.84 -1.71 -13.84
CA ASP A 62 -18.00 -1.28 -13.05
C ASP A 62 -17.57 -0.60 -11.73
N GLU A 63 -16.56 -1.14 -11.04
CA GLU A 63 -16.00 -0.53 -9.83
C GLU A 63 -15.35 0.83 -10.12
N LYS A 64 -14.65 0.95 -11.26
CA LYS A 64 -14.07 2.25 -11.68
C LYS A 64 -15.15 3.27 -12.03
N GLU A 65 -16.29 2.83 -12.58
CA GLU A 65 -17.39 3.70 -12.98
C GLU A 65 -18.19 4.22 -11.77
N LEU A 66 -18.57 3.32 -10.85
CA LEU A 66 -19.40 3.62 -9.67
C LEU A 66 -18.71 4.56 -8.67
N GLY A 67 -17.39 4.43 -8.52
CA GLY A 67 -16.62 5.17 -7.53
C GLY A 67 -16.01 4.24 -6.50
N THR A 68 -14.69 4.00 -6.59
CA THR A 68 -13.99 3.07 -5.70
C THR A 68 -12.73 3.70 -5.13
N ALA A 69 -12.48 3.44 -3.84
CA ALA A 69 -11.23 3.79 -3.18
C ALA A 69 -10.28 2.58 -3.18
N ILE A 70 -9.03 2.81 -3.56
CA ILE A 70 -7.93 1.85 -3.45
C ILE A 70 -7.09 2.20 -2.25
N VAL A 71 -6.74 1.17 -1.47
CA VAL A 71 -5.81 1.23 -0.34
C VAL A 71 -4.79 0.11 -0.52
N ASP A 72 -3.59 0.49 -0.92
CA ASP A 72 -2.46 -0.40 -1.19
C ASP A 72 -1.45 -0.28 -0.04
N ILE A 73 -1.49 -1.23 0.90
CA ILE A 73 -0.64 -1.25 2.10
C ILE A 73 0.69 -1.91 1.75
N GLY A 74 1.65 -1.10 1.32
CA GLY A 74 3.02 -1.52 1.05
C GLY A 74 3.87 -1.67 2.32
N GLY A 75 5.17 -1.91 2.14
CA GLY A 75 6.11 -2.05 3.26
C GLY A 75 6.30 -0.76 4.05
N GLY A 76 6.85 0.28 3.40
CA GLY A 76 7.17 1.56 4.06
C GLY A 76 6.04 2.59 4.06
N TYR A 77 5.06 2.45 3.16
CA TYR A 77 3.99 3.41 2.95
C TYR A 77 2.72 2.71 2.47
N THR A 78 1.60 3.40 2.64
CA THR A 78 0.29 2.99 2.13
C THR A 78 -0.10 3.95 1.02
N ALA A 79 -0.22 3.44 -0.21
CA ALA A 79 -0.71 4.22 -1.32
C ALA A 79 -2.24 4.22 -1.33
N VAL A 80 -2.84 5.37 -1.63
CA VAL A 80 -4.29 5.52 -1.67
C VAL A 80 -4.71 6.22 -2.95
N GLY A 81 -5.86 5.84 -3.50
CA GLY A 81 -6.41 6.47 -4.69
C GLY A 81 -7.92 6.35 -4.78
N ILE A 82 -8.54 7.17 -5.63
CA ILE A 82 -9.96 7.11 -5.92
C ILE A 82 -10.15 7.06 -7.43
N PHE A 83 -10.97 6.11 -7.88
CA PHE A 83 -11.47 6.01 -9.25
C PHE A 83 -12.93 6.38 -9.27
N LYS A 84 -13.38 7.13 -10.30
CA LYS A 84 -14.78 7.49 -10.50
C LYS A 84 -15.02 7.78 -11.98
N ARG A 85 -16.14 7.33 -12.53
CA ARG A 85 -16.46 7.49 -13.97
C ARG A 85 -15.33 6.96 -14.89
N GLY A 86 -14.76 5.82 -14.51
CA GLY A 86 -13.73 5.13 -15.30
C GLY A 86 -12.35 5.79 -15.25
N LYS A 87 -12.15 6.83 -14.43
CA LYS A 87 -10.92 7.62 -14.38
C LYS A 87 -10.35 7.72 -12.96
N PRO A 88 -9.03 7.72 -12.78
CA PRO A 88 -8.41 8.07 -11.51
C PRO A 88 -8.63 9.58 -11.25
N ILE A 89 -9.20 9.92 -10.10
CA ILE A 89 -9.45 11.31 -9.69
C ILE A 89 -8.59 11.73 -8.50
N TYR A 90 -7.96 10.78 -7.82
CA TYR A 90 -7.11 11.04 -6.67
C TYR A 90 -6.02 9.98 -6.54
N ALA A 91 -4.83 10.42 -6.14
CA ALA A 91 -3.71 9.56 -5.75
C ALA A 91 -2.88 10.26 -4.67
N SER A 92 -2.46 9.50 -3.66
CA SER A 92 -1.63 9.99 -2.56
C SER A 92 -0.93 8.81 -1.86
N SER A 93 -0.09 9.13 -0.87
CA SER A 93 0.62 8.15 -0.06
C SER A 93 0.69 8.62 1.40
N ILE A 94 0.62 7.66 2.32
CA ILE A 94 0.75 7.88 3.76
C ILE A 94 2.03 7.15 4.20
N PRO A 95 2.95 7.78 4.96
CA PRO A 95 4.26 7.21 5.30
C PRO A 95 4.18 6.18 6.44
N ILE A 96 3.27 5.21 6.31
CA ILE A 96 3.06 4.09 7.23
C ILE A 96 2.62 2.87 6.42
N GLY A 97 3.05 1.68 6.83
CA GLY A 97 2.84 0.44 6.08
C GLY A 97 3.27 -0.79 6.88
N GLY A 98 3.40 -1.93 6.21
CA GLY A 98 3.68 -3.22 6.83
C GLY A 98 4.95 -3.29 7.68
N VAL A 99 5.98 -2.50 7.39
CA VAL A 99 7.22 -2.46 8.21
C VAL A 99 6.99 -1.89 9.61
N HIS A 100 5.97 -1.05 9.77
CA HIS A 100 5.60 -0.50 11.07
C HIS A 100 4.93 -1.57 11.94
N ILE A 101 4.12 -2.44 11.33
CA ILE A 101 3.58 -3.63 11.99
C ILE A 101 4.74 -4.54 12.44
N THR A 102 5.71 -4.78 11.56
CA THR A 102 6.89 -5.60 11.88
C THR A 102 7.68 -5.04 13.06
N ARG A 103 7.89 -3.72 13.11
CA ARG A 103 8.58 -3.05 14.23
C ARG A 103 7.81 -3.16 15.54
N ASP A 104 6.49 -3.02 15.50
CA ASP A 104 5.67 -3.18 16.69
C ASP A 104 5.71 -4.63 17.21
N ILE A 105 5.72 -5.63 16.32
CA ILE A 105 5.89 -7.04 16.70
C ILE A 105 7.27 -7.26 17.33
N ALA A 106 8.33 -6.75 16.69
CA ALA A 106 9.70 -6.87 17.21
C ALA A 106 9.81 -6.28 18.62
N TYR A 107 9.24 -5.10 18.83
CA TYR A 107 9.21 -4.45 20.14
C TYR A 107 8.34 -5.19 21.15
N GLY A 108 7.11 -5.54 20.77
CA GLY A 108 6.12 -6.14 21.68
C GLY A 108 6.41 -7.59 22.07
N LEU A 109 7.15 -8.33 21.23
CA LEU A 109 7.56 -9.71 21.49
C LEU A 109 9.06 -9.85 21.84
N CYS A 110 9.80 -8.74 21.94
CA CYS A 110 11.23 -8.72 22.22
C CYS A 110 12.03 -9.65 21.29
N THR A 111 11.88 -9.46 19.97
CA THR A 111 12.49 -10.28 18.93
C THR A 111 13.15 -9.42 17.85
N SER A 112 14.03 -10.00 17.03
CA SER A 112 14.65 -9.29 15.90
C SER A 112 13.61 -8.91 14.84
N ILE A 113 13.97 -7.95 13.97
CA ILE A 113 13.08 -7.50 12.88
C ILE A 113 12.82 -8.64 11.89
N GLU A 114 13.82 -9.47 11.63
CA GLU A 114 13.74 -10.62 10.72
C GLU A 114 12.77 -11.68 11.26
N TYR A 115 12.89 -12.03 12.55
CA TYR A 115 11.98 -12.96 13.20
C TYR A 115 10.57 -12.37 13.33
N ALA A 116 10.44 -11.09 13.64
CA ALA A 116 9.15 -10.41 13.66
C ALA A 116 8.44 -10.44 12.30
N GLU A 117 9.16 -10.22 11.20
CA GLU A 117 8.58 -10.30 9.84
C GLU A 117 8.08 -11.71 9.56
N ARG A 118 8.87 -12.72 9.94
CA ARG A 118 8.50 -14.12 9.77
C ARG A 118 7.25 -14.47 10.60
N ILE A 119 7.18 -14.02 11.85
CA ILE A 119 6.01 -14.19 12.72
C ILE A 119 4.78 -13.50 12.12
N LYS A 120 4.94 -12.28 11.61
CA LYS A 120 3.86 -11.53 10.93
C LYS A 120 3.30 -12.30 9.73
N ILE A 121 4.16 -12.83 8.88
CA ILE A 121 3.76 -13.58 7.69
C ILE A 121 3.06 -14.90 8.06
N LEU A 122 3.58 -15.62 9.06
CA LEU A 122 3.07 -16.95 9.43
C LEU A 122 1.81 -16.89 10.30
N TYR A 123 1.72 -15.91 11.20
CA TYR A 123 0.72 -15.90 12.28
C TYR A 123 -0.03 -14.56 12.41
N GLY A 124 0.31 -13.54 11.62
CA GLY A 124 -0.30 -12.21 11.70
C GLY A 124 -1.80 -12.26 11.44
N ASN A 125 -2.58 -11.68 12.36
CA ASN A 125 -4.03 -11.61 12.28
C ASN A 125 -4.53 -10.35 13.00
N THR A 126 -5.66 -9.82 12.56
CA THR A 126 -6.34 -8.65 13.17
C THR A 126 -7.64 -9.04 13.88
N ILE A 127 -8.11 -10.27 13.76
CA ILE A 127 -9.35 -10.76 14.38
C ILE A 127 -8.99 -11.84 15.40
N ILE A 128 -9.45 -11.69 16.65
CA ILE A 128 -9.27 -12.71 17.68
C ILE A 128 -10.39 -13.74 17.51
N THR A 129 -10.02 -14.99 17.24
CA THR A 129 -10.95 -16.12 17.26
C THR A 129 -10.83 -16.87 18.60
N SER A 130 -11.81 -17.72 18.90
CA SER A 130 -11.76 -18.56 20.12
C SER A 130 -10.57 -19.52 20.12
N ILE A 131 -10.06 -19.90 18.94
CA ILE A 131 -8.92 -20.80 18.75
C ILE A 131 -7.61 -20.11 19.15
N ASP A 132 -7.47 -18.82 18.83
CA ASP A 132 -6.24 -18.05 19.11
C ASP A 132 -5.92 -17.88 20.60
N LYS A 133 -6.90 -18.12 21.49
CA LYS A 133 -6.72 -18.07 22.95
C LYS A 133 -5.97 -19.29 23.49
N ASN A 134 -6.01 -20.41 22.77
CA ASN A 134 -5.42 -21.68 23.18
C ASN A 134 -4.17 -22.05 22.36
N GLU A 135 -3.83 -21.27 21.33
CA GLU A 135 -2.64 -21.46 20.50
C GLU A 135 -1.46 -20.64 21.02
N TYR A 136 -0.26 -21.23 20.91
CA TYR A 136 1.00 -20.58 21.22
C TYR A 136 1.84 -20.47 19.95
N ILE A 137 2.57 -19.37 19.84
CA ILE A 137 3.59 -19.15 18.82
C ILE A 137 4.96 -19.19 19.48
N THR A 138 5.91 -19.80 18.78
CA THR A 138 7.31 -19.81 19.19
C THR A 138 7.97 -18.52 18.72
N VAL A 139 8.51 -17.76 19.67
CA VAL A 139 9.21 -16.50 19.42
C VAL A 139 10.67 -16.71 19.79
N GLN A 140 11.56 -16.37 18.86
CA GLN A 140 13.00 -16.43 19.06
C GLN A 140 13.56 -15.01 19.01
N ASN A 141 14.40 -14.64 19.97
CA ASN A 141 15.01 -13.31 19.98
C ASN A 141 16.25 -13.27 19.08
N ASN A 142 17.20 -14.17 19.35
CA ASN A 142 18.41 -14.39 18.53
C ASN A 142 18.63 -15.89 18.28
N GLU A 143 19.53 -16.23 17.36
CA GLU A 143 19.85 -17.63 17.04
C GLU A 143 20.34 -18.44 18.25
N ASN A 144 20.99 -17.78 19.22
CA ASN A 144 21.55 -18.42 20.41
C ASN A 144 20.61 -18.41 21.63
N ASP A 145 19.48 -17.71 21.56
CA ASP A 145 18.53 -17.63 22.68
C ASP A 145 17.54 -18.81 22.63
N GLU A 146 17.16 -19.32 23.80
CA GLU A 146 16.10 -20.31 23.89
C GLU A 146 14.76 -19.72 23.40
N PRO A 147 14.05 -20.38 22.47
CA PRO A 147 12.77 -19.89 22.00
C PRO A 147 11.73 -19.88 23.12
N ILE A 148 10.96 -18.81 23.21
CA ILE A 148 9.86 -18.69 24.19
C ILE A 148 8.52 -18.98 23.51
N GLN A 149 7.57 -19.51 24.27
CA GLN A 149 6.19 -19.69 23.81
C GLN A 149 5.35 -18.50 24.25
N VAL A 150 4.73 -17.81 23.29
CA VAL A 150 3.85 -16.68 23.55
C VAL A 150 2.44 -17.04 23.08
N PRO A 151 1.38 -16.77 23.86
CA PRO A 151 0.01 -16.95 23.39
C PRO A 151 -0.24 -16.15 22.11
N LYS A 152 -0.85 -16.77 21.10
CA LYS A 152 -1.05 -16.16 19.77
C LYS A 152 -1.88 -14.87 19.82
N TYR A 153 -2.82 -14.76 20.76
CA TYR A 153 -3.61 -13.53 20.92
C TYR A 153 -2.74 -12.28 21.22
N LYS A 154 -1.56 -12.44 21.84
CA LYS A 154 -0.64 -11.32 22.07
C LYS A 154 -0.14 -10.70 20.77
N LEU A 155 0.05 -11.51 19.73
CA LEU A 155 0.40 -11.01 18.41
C LEU A 155 -0.75 -10.17 17.83
N VAL A 156 -2.00 -10.61 18.01
CA VAL A 156 -3.18 -9.86 17.54
C VAL A 156 -3.32 -8.54 18.29
N ASP A 157 -3.06 -8.51 19.60
CA ASP A 157 -3.07 -7.30 20.43
C ASP A 157 -2.03 -6.26 19.97
N ILE A 158 -0.96 -6.70 19.28
CA ILE A 158 0.07 -5.82 18.70
C ILE A 158 -0.30 -5.40 17.27
N VAL A 159 -0.73 -6.35 16.44
CA VAL A 159 -0.98 -6.10 15.01
C VAL A 159 -2.23 -5.26 14.80
N ARG A 160 -3.32 -5.53 15.52
CA ARG A 160 -4.60 -4.85 15.32
C ARG A 160 -4.50 -3.33 15.49
N PRO A 161 -3.95 -2.77 16.59
CA PRO A 161 -3.91 -1.32 16.77
C PRO A 161 -3.15 -0.60 15.65
N ARG A 162 -2.06 -1.20 15.13
CA ARG A 162 -1.32 -0.61 14.01
C ARG A 162 -2.13 -0.61 12.72
N VAL A 163 -2.88 -1.69 12.44
CA VAL A 163 -3.75 -1.73 11.26
C VAL A 163 -4.90 -0.73 11.40
N GLU A 164 -5.49 -0.60 12.58
CA GLU A 164 -6.51 0.41 12.87
C GLU A 164 -5.98 1.83 12.64
N GLU A 165 -4.78 2.16 13.13
CA GLU A 165 -4.13 3.45 12.88
C GLU A 165 -3.91 3.70 11.39
N ILE A 166 -3.42 2.71 10.62
CA ILE A 166 -3.25 2.83 9.17
C ILE A 166 -4.60 3.21 8.52
N LEU A 167 -5.68 2.50 8.89
CA LEU A 167 -7.01 2.74 8.32
C LEU A 167 -7.62 4.09 8.77
N GLU A 168 -7.33 4.55 9.98
CA GLU A 168 -7.72 5.89 10.45
C GLU A 168 -7.01 7.01 9.69
N LEU A 169 -5.71 6.84 9.40
CA LEU A 169 -4.95 7.76 8.58
C LEU A 169 -5.45 7.78 7.13
N VAL A 170 -5.79 6.61 6.57
CA VAL A 170 -6.44 6.50 5.25
C VAL A 170 -7.77 7.25 5.24
N LYS A 171 -8.63 7.02 6.23
CA LYS A 171 -9.92 7.71 6.36
C LYS A 171 -9.75 9.22 6.46
N SER A 172 -8.77 9.68 7.24
CA SER A 172 -8.45 11.10 7.39
C SER A 172 -7.92 11.72 6.10
N ASN A 173 -7.10 10.98 5.36
CA ASN A 173 -6.57 11.38 4.06
C ASN A 173 -7.69 11.64 3.04
N PHE A 174 -8.69 10.75 2.98
CA PHE A 174 -9.86 10.93 2.12
C PHE A 174 -10.78 12.06 2.58
N LYS A 175 -11.05 12.21 3.89
CA LYS A 175 -11.93 13.28 4.41
C LYS A 175 -11.41 14.69 4.16
N ASN A 176 -10.10 14.87 4.22
CA ASN A 176 -9.46 16.18 3.99
C ASN A 176 -9.47 16.60 2.51
N ARG A 177 -10.06 15.78 1.63
CA ARG A 177 -10.20 16.06 0.20
C ARG A 177 -11.68 16.21 -0.13
N LYS A 178 -12.06 17.40 -0.64
CA LYS A 178 -13.34 17.60 -1.31
C LYS A 178 -13.25 16.99 -2.71
N THR A 179 -13.51 15.69 -2.83
CA THR A 179 -13.79 15.02 -4.12
C THR A 179 -15.27 15.08 -4.46
#